data_AF-A0A3D3UU94-F1
#
_entry.id   AF-A0A3D3UU94-F1
#
_cell.length_a   1.000
_cell.length_b   1.000
_cell.length_c   1.000
_cell.angle_alpha   90.00
_cell.angle_beta   90.00
_cell.angle_gamma   90.00
#
_symmetry.space_group_name_H-M   'P 1'
#
loop_
_entity.id
_entity.type
_entity.pdbx_description
1 polymer ?
#
loop_
_entity_poly.entity_id
_entity_poly.type
_entity_poly.pdbx_seq_one_letter_code
_entity_poly.pdbx_strand_id
1 'polypeptide(L)'
;MNDNGIIPKKRRKLRFSQVLIILFLAGAGFFACYRLSLKSRLRARIDAIAAAGYPVTCAELDKWYSIPENAENAAYTIIDAISYYKLWDKDKSESLPVVGPAKLPARTEPMNEEMKALLTQYIADNNETLELLHEGAAIEHSRYPIDLSAGFETKLPPLSEIRRAVFLLKLEAILHAENGDGESAVRSAKSSFGIARSLAKEPIVVSQLVRVACQSLAATTIEYCINRIELKDEQLVELIECVHNAERISDISCAFVGERCNGISFFKAPGSVNPDIFNGIPVRPILELYKTLGLVDSDAIIYLDLMEEYIKSGQLPLHKRHRAAKTIEAKRKSTSQAHILLHIIVPAFSTITTIEIRKFASLRTARTALSIERYRLAAGKLPDALTDLVPAYLDAVPTDPFDGNELRYKKLEPGFVVYSIGEDMSDDGGKEKPPRKTKESPNWDVTFTVER
;
A
#
# COMPACT_ATOMS: atom_id res chain seq x y z
N MET A 1 91.63 39.11 11.30
CA MET A 1 90.51 39.98 11.69
C MET A 1 89.32 39.58 10.86
N ASN A 2 88.27 39.15 11.54
CA ASN A 2 86.98 38.75 11.01
C ASN A 2 86.30 39.91 10.27
N ASP A 3 85.63 39.63 9.16
CA ASP A 3 84.26 40.15 9.01
C ASP A 3 83.42 39.26 8.10
N ASN A 4 82.73 38.29 8.73
CA ASN A 4 81.71 37.47 8.10
C ASN A 4 80.43 38.30 7.99
N GLY A 5 80.23 38.94 6.84
CA GLY A 5 78.97 39.61 6.50
C GLY A 5 77.84 38.62 6.28
N ILE A 6 77.10 38.28 7.34
CA ILE A 6 75.88 37.49 7.28
C ILE A 6 74.79 38.32 6.58
N ILE A 7 74.45 37.95 5.33
CA ILE A 7 73.28 38.49 4.63
C ILE A 7 72.02 37.99 5.35
N PRO A 8 71.17 38.85 5.93
CA PRO A 8 69.96 38.40 6.59
C PRO A 8 68.97 37.90 5.53
N LYS A 9 68.73 36.58 5.48
CA LYS A 9 67.55 36.03 4.79
C LYS A 9 66.30 36.65 5.43
N LYS A 10 65.73 37.68 4.81
CA LYS A 10 64.40 38.22 5.12
C LYS A 10 63.40 37.08 4.97
N ARG A 11 63.12 36.34 6.05
CA ARG A 11 61.95 35.47 6.14
C ARG A 11 60.74 36.40 6.04
N ARG A 12 60.14 36.49 4.84
CA ARG A 12 58.86 37.17 4.61
C ARG A 12 57.83 36.50 5.53
N LYS A 13 57.64 37.03 6.73
CA LYS A 13 56.55 36.59 7.62
C LYS A 13 55.25 36.99 6.93
N LEU A 14 54.44 36.00 6.57
CA LEU A 14 53.08 36.22 6.10
C LEU A 14 52.35 37.12 7.11
N ARG A 15 51.77 38.21 6.63
CA ARG A 15 50.96 39.09 7.50
C ARG A 15 49.72 38.29 7.92
N PHE A 16 49.25 38.50 9.15
CA PHE A 16 48.03 37.85 9.66
C PHE A 16 46.84 37.95 8.68
N SER A 17 46.69 39.09 8.01
CA SER A 17 45.69 39.29 6.95
C SER A 17 45.86 38.38 5.73
N GLN A 18 47.10 38.06 5.33
CA GLN A 18 47.37 37.13 4.23
C GLN A 18 47.03 35.69 4.62
N VAL A 19 47.26 35.30 5.88
CA VAL A 19 46.84 33.99 6.40
C VAL A 19 45.31 33.88 6.39
N LEU A 20 44.60 34.91 6.84
CA LEU A 20 43.13 34.94 6.79
C LEU A 20 42.58 34.83 5.36
N ILE A 21 43.17 35.52 4.39
CA ILE A 21 42.77 35.42 2.97
C ILE A 21 43.00 34.00 2.44
N ILE A 22 44.15 33.39 2.74
CA ILE A 22 44.45 32.01 2.31
C ILE A 22 43.44 31.03 2.92
N LEU A 23 43.14 31.16 4.22
CA LEU A 23 42.14 30.31 4.89
C LEU A 23 40.73 30.50 4.29
N PHE A 24 40.35 31.75 3.99
CA PHE A 24 39.07 32.05 3.34
C PHE A 24 39.00 31.43 1.93
N LEU A 25 40.03 31.60 1.10
CA LEU A 25 40.08 31.02 -0.24
C LEU A 25 40.10 29.49 -0.21
N ALA A 26 40.83 28.89 0.75
CA ALA A 26 40.83 27.44 0.96
C ALA A 26 39.45 26.94 1.39
N GLY A 27 38.78 27.65 2.30
CA GLY A 27 37.41 27.35 2.71
C GLY A 27 36.41 27.48 1.57
N ALA A 28 36.50 28.54 0.77
CA ALA A 28 35.68 28.74 -0.42
C ALA A 28 35.92 27.65 -1.48
N GLY A 29 37.19 27.27 -1.70
CA GLY A 29 37.57 26.18 -2.59
C GLY A 29 37.04 24.82 -2.13
N PHE A 30 37.17 24.51 -0.84
CA PHE A 30 36.61 23.29 -0.23
C PHE A 30 35.08 23.28 -0.36
N PHE A 31 34.41 24.39 -0.07
CA PHE A 31 32.97 24.52 -0.20
C PHE A 31 32.51 24.36 -1.65
N ALA A 32 33.22 24.93 -2.63
CA ALA A 32 32.94 24.74 -4.05
C ALA A 32 33.09 23.26 -4.46
N CYS A 33 34.16 22.59 -4.02
CA CYS A 33 34.35 21.15 -4.26
C CYS A 33 33.23 20.31 -3.64
N TYR A 34 32.82 20.64 -2.41
CA TYR A 34 31.69 20.02 -1.73
C TYR A 34 30.38 20.19 -2.54
N ARG A 35 30.05 21.41 -2.99
CA ARG A 35 28.84 21.66 -3.79
C ARG A 35 28.88 20.91 -5.14
N LEU A 36 30.03 20.88 -5.81
CA LEU A 36 30.20 20.13 -7.06
C LEU A 36 30.07 18.62 -6.85
N SER A 37 30.64 18.10 -5.76
CA SER A 37 30.52 16.69 -5.37
C SER A 37 29.06 16.29 -5.13
N LEU A 38 28.28 17.10 -4.41
CA LEU A 38 26.86 16.86 -4.22
C LEU A 38 26.09 16.83 -5.55
N LYS A 39 26.29 17.82 -6.43
CA LYS A 39 25.63 17.86 -7.73
C LYS A 39 25.98 16.65 -8.61
N SER A 40 27.26 16.25 -8.62
CA SER A 40 27.72 15.07 -9.35
C SER A 40 27.09 13.78 -8.80
N ARG A 41 27.07 13.61 -7.48
CA ARG A 41 26.46 12.45 -6.80
C ARG A 41 24.95 12.35 -7.02
N LEU A 42 24.25 13.48 -7.00
CA LEU A 42 22.81 13.54 -7.25
C LEU A 42 22.51 13.18 -8.71
N ARG A 43 23.25 13.77 -9.65
CA ARG A 43 23.12 13.45 -11.09
C ARG A 43 23.39 11.97 -11.36
N ALA A 44 24.46 11.40 -10.81
CA ALA A 44 24.79 9.99 -10.98
C ALA A 44 23.64 9.05 -10.53
N ARG A 45 22.90 9.40 -9.46
CA ARG A 45 21.73 8.63 -9.01
C ARG A 45 20.57 8.74 -9.99
N ILE A 46 20.27 9.95 -10.46
CA ILE A 46 19.21 10.18 -11.45
C ILE A 46 19.53 9.45 -12.76
N ASP A 47 20.77 9.55 -13.24
CA ASP A 47 21.23 8.87 -14.45
C ASP A 47 21.15 7.34 -14.31
N ALA A 48 21.50 6.80 -13.13
CA ALA A 48 21.37 5.37 -12.85
C ALA A 48 19.91 4.89 -12.86
N ILE A 49 18.98 5.69 -12.34
CA ILE A 49 17.54 5.39 -12.37
C ILE A 49 17.03 5.36 -13.81
N ALA A 50 17.40 6.37 -14.62
CA ALA A 50 17.02 6.44 -16.03
C ALA A 50 17.63 5.28 -16.84
N ALA A 51 18.90 4.93 -16.59
CA ALA A 51 19.56 3.80 -17.23
C ALA A 51 18.91 2.45 -16.89
N ALA A 52 18.27 2.34 -15.73
CA ALA A 52 17.46 1.17 -15.35
C ALA A 52 16.05 1.16 -15.97
N GLY A 53 15.69 2.15 -16.80
CA GLY A 53 14.40 2.22 -17.50
C GLY A 53 13.24 2.78 -16.68
N TYR A 54 13.53 3.40 -15.53
CA TYR A 54 12.50 4.02 -14.69
C TYR A 54 12.37 5.52 -14.97
N PRO A 55 11.17 6.11 -14.77
CA PRO A 55 10.97 7.55 -14.90
C PRO A 55 11.76 8.32 -13.82
N VAL A 56 12.27 9.49 -14.19
CA VAL A 56 12.98 10.44 -13.31
C VAL A 56 12.32 11.81 -13.27
N THR A 57 11.19 11.97 -13.97
CA THR A 57 10.32 13.14 -13.92
C THR A 57 8.85 12.72 -13.83
N CYS A 58 8.01 13.61 -13.28
CA CYS A 58 6.56 13.42 -13.23
C CYS A 58 5.92 13.27 -14.62
N ALA A 59 6.46 13.95 -15.65
CA ALA A 59 5.98 13.81 -17.03
C ALA A 59 6.36 12.45 -17.65
N GLU A 60 7.54 11.92 -17.34
CA GLU A 60 7.90 10.55 -17.74
C GLU A 60 7.05 9.52 -16.98
N LEU A 61 6.75 9.77 -15.71
CA LEU A 61 5.86 8.92 -14.91
C LEU A 61 4.45 8.85 -15.52
N ASP A 62 3.91 9.97 -15.98
CA ASP A 62 2.57 10.01 -16.62
C ASP A 62 2.50 9.15 -17.89
N LYS A 63 3.58 9.15 -18.69
CA LYS A 63 3.73 8.28 -19.87
C LYS A 63 3.97 6.82 -19.49
N TRP A 64 4.71 6.59 -18.41
CA TRP A 64 4.99 5.24 -17.91
C TRP A 64 3.71 4.56 -17.40
N TYR A 65 2.82 5.31 -16.74
CA TYR A 65 1.49 4.86 -16.36
C TYR A 65 0.58 4.72 -17.59
N SER A 66 0.54 3.52 -18.16
CA SER A 66 -0.17 3.23 -19.41
C SER A 66 -0.85 1.86 -19.39
N ILE A 67 -1.79 1.69 -20.33
CA ILE A 67 -2.41 0.41 -20.68
C ILE A 67 -2.04 0.05 -22.12
N PRO A 68 -2.13 -1.23 -22.53
CA PRO A 68 -1.86 -1.63 -23.91
C PRO A 68 -2.73 -0.86 -24.92
N GLU A 69 -2.24 -0.66 -26.14
CA GLU A 69 -3.02 -0.05 -27.20
C GLU A 69 -4.29 -0.88 -27.49
N ASN A 70 -5.42 -0.21 -27.69
CA ASN A 70 -6.75 -0.82 -27.91
C ASN A 70 -7.28 -1.67 -26.76
N ALA A 71 -6.63 -1.68 -25.59
CA ALA A 71 -7.19 -2.29 -24.40
C ALA A 71 -8.43 -1.52 -23.92
N GLU A 72 -9.46 -2.26 -23.52
CA GLU A 72 -10.56 -1.69 -22.74
C GLU A 72 -10.04 -1.15 -21.40
N ASN A 73 -10.60 -0.03 -20.96
CA ASN A 73 -10.16 0.67 -19.76
C ASN A 73 -11.25 0.66 -18.68
N ALA A 74 -11.05 -0.16 -17.64
CA ALA A 74 -11.98 -0.29 -16.51
C ALA A 74 -12.27 1.04 -15.81
N ALA A 75 -11.33 2.00 -15.84
CA ALA A 75 -11.48 3.25 -15.11
C ALA A 75 -12.70 4.06 -15.57
N TYR A 76 -13.02 4.04 -16.87
CA TYR A 76 -14.16 4.78 -17.40
C TYR A 76 -15.48 4.21 -16.91
N THR A 77 -15.67 2.90 -17.03
CA THR A 77 -16.88 2.20 -16.54
C THR A 77 -17.05 2.37 -15.02
N ILE A 78 -15.96 2.31 -14.25
CA ILE A 78 -16.02 2.51 -12.80
C ILE A 78 -16.37 3.95 -12.43
N ILE A 79 -15.81 4.95 -13.12
CA ILE A 79 -16.16 6.37 -12.91
C ILE A 79 -17.63 6.60 -13.26
N ASP A 80 -18.09 6.00 -14.36
CA ASP A 80 -19.48 6.10 -14.79
C ASP A 80 -20.42 5.49 -13.75
N ALA A 81 -20.13 4.27 -13.27
CA ALA A 81 -20.87 3.62 -12.19
C ALA A 81 -21.00 4.49 -10.92
N ILE A 82 -19.91 5.15 -10.53
CA ILE A 82 -19.86 6.05 -9.37
C ILE A 82 -20.80 7.24 -9.56
N SER A 83 -21.00 7.73 -10.79
CA SER A 83 -21.90 8.86 -11.07
C SER A 83 -23.38 8.53 -10.81
N TYR A 84 -23.75 7.24 -10.91
CA TYR A 84 -25.10 6.74 -10.61
C TYR A 84 -25.32 6.39 -9.13
N TYR A 85 -24.26 6.40 -8.32
CA TYR A 85 -24.31 5.93 -6.93
C TYR A 85 -25.27 6.80 -6.08
N LYS A 86 -26.30 6.18 -5.51
CA LYS A 86 -27.27 6.83 -4.63
C LYS A 86 -26.84 6.71 -3.18
N LEU A 87 -26.15 7.75 -2.71
CA LEU A 87 -25.78 7.87 -1.30
C LEU A 87 -27.02 8.16 -0.45
N TRP A 88 -27.33 7.26 0.47
CA TRP A 88 -28.32 7.50 1.52
C TRP A 88 -27.76 8.42 2.59
N ASP A 89 -28.63 9.22 3.21
CA ASP A 89 -28.26 10.02 4.37
C ASP A 89 -27.93 9.16 5.60
N LYS A 90 -27.39 9.79 6.64
CA LYS A 90 -26.91 9.10 7.84
C LYS A 90 -28.04 8.43 8.62
N ASP A 91 -29.22 9.06 8.68
CA ASP A 91 -30.34 8.56 9.47
C ASP A 91 -30.94 7.31 8.79
N LYS A 92 -31.09 7.36 7.45
CA LYS A 92 -31.57 6.23 6.65
C LYS A 92 -30.60 5.04 6.64
N SER A 93 -29.30 5.29 6.82
CA SER A 93 -28.25 4.25 6.83
C SER A 93 -27.86 3.76 8.24
N GLU A 94 -28.43 4.32 9.31
CA GLU A 94 -28.01 4.02 10.70
C GLU A 94 -28.11 2.52 11.04
N SER A 95 -29.14 1.86 10.51
CA SER A 95 -29.41 0.43 10.74
C SER A 95 -28.69 -0.50 9.77
N LEU A 96 -27.90 0.02 8.81
CA LEU A 96 -27.16 -0.79 7.86
C LEU A 96 -25.72 -1.04 8.32
N PRO A 97 -25.19 -2.26 8.12
CA PRO A 97 -23.78 -2.53 8.32
C PRO A 97 -22.94 -1.91 7.20
N VAL A 98 -21.62 -1.80 7.41
CA VAL A 98 -20.61 -1.33 6.44
C VAL A 98 -20.72 0.15 6.05
N VAL A 99 -21.89 0.60 5.61
CA VAL A 99 -22.20 1.99 5.26
C VAL A 99 -22.78 2.78 6.42
N GLY A 100 -23.30 2.09 7.44
CA GLY A 100 -23.72 2.64 8.73
C GLY A 100 -22.98 2.01 9.92
N PRO A 101 -23.33 2.43 11.16
CA PRO A 101 -22.70 1.96 12.39
C PRO A 101 -23.19 0.58 12.86
N ALA A 102 -24.27 0.04 12.28
CA ALA A 102 -24.79 -1.27 12.66
C ALA A 102 -23.75 -2.38 12.45
N LYS A 103 -23.80 -3.40 13.30
CA LYS A 103 -22.92 -4.55 13.19
C LYS A 103 -23.61 -5.64 12.37
N LEU A 104 -22.80 -6.40 11.63
CA LEU A 104 -23.25 -7.67 11.10
C LEU A 104 -23.57 -8.63 12.24
N PRO A 105 -24.53 -9.56 12.05
CA PRO A 105 -24.79 -10.63 13.02
C PRO A 105 -23.55 -11.53 13.18
N ALA A 106 -23.54 -12.38 14.21
CA ALA A 106 -22.51 -13.40 14.33
C ALA A 106 -22.50 -14.33 13.12
N ARG A 107 -21.36 -14.99 12.86
CA ARG A 107 -21.13 -15.82 11.65
C ARG A 107 -22.21 -16.86 11.41
N THR A 108 -22.73 -17.47 12.48
CA THR A 108 -23.76 -18.51 12.45
C THR A 108 -25.19 -18.00 12.66
N GLU A 109 -25.38 -16.72 13.02
CA GLU A 109 -26.70 -16.13 13.29
C GLU A 109 -27.27 -15.43 12.05
N PRO A 110 -28.51 -15.71 11.63
CA PRO A 110 -29.10 -15.08 10.44
C PRO A 110 -29.26 -13.57 10.62
N MET A 111 -29.26 -12.83 9.52
CA MET A 111 -29.59 -11.41 9.54
C MET A 111 -31.07 -11.21 9.93
N ASN A 112 -31.35 -10.23 10.79
CA ASN A 112 -32.73 -9.92 11.15
C ASN A 112 -33.51 -9.33 9.95
N GLU A 113 -34.82 -9.57 9.92
CA GLU A 113 -35.67 -9.22 8.77
C GLU A 113 -35.74 -7.72 8.49
N GLU A 114 -35.71 -6.87 9.51
CA GLU A 114 -35.73 -5.41 9.35
C GLU A 114 -34.47 -4.90 8.63
N MET A 115 -33.30 -5.37 9.07
CA MET A 115 -32.01 -5.06 8.44
C MET A 115 -31.95 -5.61 7.02
N LYS A 116 -32.45 -6.84 6.81
CA LYS A 116 -32.48 -7.48 5.49
C LYS A 116 -33.40 -6.73 4.51
N ALA A 117 -34.57 -6.28 4.96
CA ALA A 117 -35.47 -5.46 4.15
C ALA A 117 -34.85 -4.11 3.78
N LEU A 118 -34.19 -3.44 4.75
CA LEU A 118 -33.50 -2.17 4.51
C LEU A 118 -32.34 -2.34 3.53
N LEU A 119 -31.56 -3.42 3.69
CA LEU A 119 -30.46 -3.77 2.79
C LEU A 119 -30.97 -4.04 1.38
N THR A 120 -32.08 -4.77 1.25
CA THR A 120 -32.73 -5.04 -0.05
C THR A 120 -33.10 -3.73 -0.76
N GLN A 121 -33.68 -2.77 -0.02
CA GLN A 121 -34.01 -1.46 -0.59
C GLN A 121 -32.74 -0.69 -0.99
N TYR A 122 -31.69 -0.73 -0.16
CA TYR A 122 -30.43 -0.04 -0.45
C TYR A 122 -29.75 -0.57 -1.72
N ILE A 123 -29.76 -1.89 -1.91
CA ILE A 123 -29.27 -2.55 -3.12
C ILE A 123 -30.13 -2.19 -4.33
N ALA A 124 -31.46 -2.27 -4.21
CA ALA A 124 -32.39 -1.91 -5.29
C ALA A 124 -32.23 -0.44 -5.75
N ASP A 125 -32.04 0.49 -4.83
CA ASP A 125 -31.81 1.90 -5.13
C ASP A 125 -30.52 2.12 -5.96
N ASN A 126 -29.55 1.22 -5.83
CA ASN A 126 -28.22 1.28 -6.45
C ASN A 126 -27.99 0.21 -7.54
N ASN A 127 -29.04 -0.44 -8.06
CA ASN A 127 -28.91 -1.54 -9.03
C ASN A 127 -28.15 -1.15 -10.31
N GLU A 128 -28.41 0.04 -10.85
CA GLU A 128 -27.72 0.56 -12.04
C GLU A 128 -26.21 0.72 -11.78
N THR A 129 -25.84 1.25 -10.62
CA THR A 129 -24.43 1.32 -10.20
C THR A 129 -23.82 -0.07 -10.08
N LEU A 130 -24.51 -1.04 -9.48
CA LEU A 130 -24.00 -2.40 -9.30
C LEU A 130 -23.68 -3.08 -10.62
N GLU A 131 -24.59 -3.01 -11.60
CA GLU A 131 -24.35 -3.62 -12.91
C GLU A 131 -23.13 -3.02 -13.62
N LEU A 132 -22.97 -1.69 -13.61
CA LEU A 132 -21.77 -1.04 -14.16
C LEU A 132 -20.50 -1.38 -13.36
N LEU A 133 -20.60 -1.56 -12.03
CA LEU A 133 -19.47 -2.01 -11.22
C LEU A 133 -19.04 -3.43 -11.58
N HIS A 134 -19.99 -4.35 -11.83
CA HIS A 134 -19.68 -5.70 -12.29
C HIS A 134 -19.01 -5.70 -13.66
N GLU A 135 -19.52 -4.89 -14.59
CA GLU A 135 -18.91 -4.71 -15.92
C GLU A 135 -17.49 -4.16 -15.82
N GLY A 136 -17.30 -3.05 -15.08
CA GLY A 136 -15.99 -2.45 -14.88
C GLY A 136 -15.00 -3.39 -14.16
N ALA A 137 -15.49 -4.20 -13.23
CA ALA A 137 -14.70 -5.20 -12.52
C ALA A 137 -14.27 -6.39 -13.41
N ALA A 138 -14.95 -6.65 -14.53
CA ALA A 138 -14.57 -7.68 -15.49
C ALA A 138 -13.40 -7.24 -16.40
N ILE A 139 -13.23 -5.94 -16.62
CA ILE A 139 -12.18 -5.40 -17.51
C ILE A 139 -10.79 -5.53 -16.86
N GLU A 140 -9.83 -6.09 -17.60
CA GLU A 140 -8.49 -6.42 -17.07
C GLU A 140 -7.64 -5.17 -16.79
N HIS A 141 -7.62 -4.24 -17.76
CA HIS A 141 -6.72 -3.10 -17.77
C HIS A 141 -7.42 -1.84 -17.25
N SER A 142 -6.65 -0.99 -16.56
CA SER A 142 -7.18 0.26 -16.03
C SER A 142 -6.12 1.36 -16.02
N ARG A 143 -6.53 2.53 -16.49
CA ARG A 143 -5.80 3.80 -16.37
C ARG A 143 -6.79 4.90 -16.01
N TYR A 144 -6.75 5.42 -14.79
CA TYR A 144 -7.57 6.57 -14.42
C TYR A 144 -7.08 7.84 -15.14
N PRO A 145 -8.00 8.77 -15.47
CA PRO A 145 -7.68 9.99 -16.21
C PRO A 145 -7.09 11.07 -15.28
N ILE A 146 -5.95 10.75 -14.66
CA ILE A 146 -5.18 11.67 -13.81
C ILE A 146 -3.97 12.22 -14.58
N ASP A 147 -3.57 13.45 -14.22
CA ASP A 147 -2.35 14.09 -14.73
C ASP A 147 -1.24 13.95 -13.68
N LEU A 148 -0.36 12.98 -13.90
CA LEU A 148 0.78 12.75 -13.01
C LEU A 148 1.90 13.78 -13.22
N SER A 149 1.89 14.53 -14.33
CA SER A 149 2.91 15.55 -14.60
C SER A 149 2.83 16.75 -13.64
N ALA A 150 1.66 16.96 -13.02
CA ALA A 150 1.41 17.97 -11.99
C ALA A 150 2.12 17.70 -10.65
N GLY A 151 2.70 16.51 -10.44
CA GLY A 151 3.45 16.17 -9.24
C GLY A 151 2.59 16.20 -7.96
N PHE A 152 2.95 17.02 -6.97
CA PHE A 152 2.18 17.15 -5.72
C PHE A 152 0.79 17.76 -5.90
N GLU A 153 0.54 18.45 -7.01
CA GLU A 153 -0.77 19.02 -7.35
C GLU A 153 -1.66 18.06 -8.15
N THR A 154 -1.20 16.80 -8.38
CA THR A 154 -2.00 15.78 -9.05
C THR A 154 -3.32 15.54 -8.32
N LYS A 155 -4.43 15.72 -9.04
CA LYS A 155 -5.75 15.34 -8.54
C LYS A 155 -5.89 13.83 -8.61
N LEU A 156 -6.06 13.21 -7.45
CA LEU A 156 -6.20 11.76 -7.33
C LEU A 156 -7.51 11.27 -7.99
N PRO A 157 -7.58 9.97 -8.34
CA PRO A 157 -8.85 9.34 -8.69
C PRO A 157 -9.87 9.49 -7.55
N PRO A 158 -11.17 9.21 -7.78
CA PRO A 158 -12.20 9.27 -6.75
C PRO A 158 -12.08 8.08 -5.76
N LEU A 159 -10.98 8.06 -5.00
CA LEU A 159 -10.55 6.93 -4.17
C LEU A 159 -11.54 6.59 -3.04
N SER A 160 -12.18 7.62 -2.47
CA SER A 160 -13.24 7.44 -1.47
C SER A 160 -14.44 6.71 -2.05
N GLU A 161 -14.83 7.06 -3.26
CA GLU A 161 -15.97 6.54 -4.00
C GLU A 161 -15.67 5.13 -4.51
N ILE A 162 -14.45 4.86 -5.00
CA ILE A 162 -14.00 3.52 -5.35
C ILE A 162 -14.10 2.58 -4.13
N ARG A 163 -13.70 3.04 -2.95
CA ARG A 163 -13.88 2.25 -1.72
C ARG A 163 -15.36 2.05 -1.37
N ARG A 164 -16.21 3.05 -1.57
CA ARG A 164 -17.68 2.93 -1.38
C ARG A 164 -18.32 1.96 -2.37
N ALA A 165 -17.82 1.88 -3.61
CA ALA A 165 -18.26 0.89 -4.59
C ALA A 165 -18.01 -0.53 -4.07
N VAL A 166 -16.86 -0.79 -3.43
CA VAL A 166 -16.58 -2.09 -2.80
C VAL A 166 -17.44 -2.33 -1.55
N PHE A 167 -17.82 -1.29 -0.81
CA PHE A 167 -18.83 -1.43 0.26
C PHE A 167 -20.19 -1.87 -0.29
N LEU A 168 -20.61 -1.31 -1.42
CA LEU A 168 -21.86 -1.67 -2.08
C LEU A 168 -21.85 -3.12 -2.59
N LEU A 169 -20.78 -3.54 -3.28
CA LEU A 169 -20.59 -4.94 -3.70
C LEU A 169 -20.51 -5.92 -2.52
N LYS A 170 -19.90 -5.51 -1.40
CA LYS A 170 -19.89 -6.32 -0.17
C LYS A 170 -21.31 -6.51 0.37
N LEU A 171 -22.09 -5.45 0.41
CA LEU A 171 -23.48 -5.48 0.89
C LEU A 171 -24.39 -6.31 -0.01
N GLU A 172 -24.19 -6.23 -1.32
CA GLU A 172 -24.87 -7.08 -2.30
C GLU A 172 -24.52 -8.56 -2.08
N ALA A 173 -23.24 -8.89 -1.95
CA ALA A 173 -22.80 -10.26 -1.67
C ALA A 173 -23.39 -10.83 -0.38
N ILE A 174 -23.45 -10.01 0.68
CA ILE A 174 -24.07 -10.35 1.96
C ILE A 174 -25.56 -10.64 1.76
N LEU A 175 -26.30 -9.77 1.05
CA LEU A 175 -27.72 -9.96 0.80
C LEU A 175 -27.99 -11.26 0.03
N HIS A 176 -27.20 -11.56 -1.01
CA HIS A 176 -27.31 -12.82 -1.74
C HIS A 176 -27.02 -14.04 -0.85
N ALA A 177 -25.99 -13.97 0.00
CA ALA A 177 -25.69 -15.02 0.96
C ALA A 177 -26.83 -15.24 1.97
N GLU A 178 -27.44 -14.17 2.51
CA GLU A 178 -28.62 -14.26 3.39
C GLU A 178 -29.87 -14.82 2.68
N ASN A 179 -29.88 -14.83 1.35
CA ASN A 179 -30.95 -15.39 0.53
C ASN A 179 -30.63 -16.81 0.02
N GLY A 180 -29.47 -17.37 0.38
CA GLY A 180 -29.03 -18.69 -0.11
C GLY A 180 -28.52 -18.68 -1.56
N ASP A 181 -28.33 -17.51 -2.17
CA ASP A 181 -27.87 -17.37 -3.56
C ASP A 181 -26.35 -17.27 -3.62
N GLY A 182 -25.70 -18.44 -3.68
CA GLY A 182 -24.24 -18.51 -3.75
C GLY A 182 -23.64 -18.01 -5.06
N GLU A 183 -24.36 -18.09 -6.17
CA GLU A 183 -23.83 -17.69 -7.48
C GLU A 183 -23.67 -16.16 -7.54
N SER A 184 -24.71 -15.43 -7.18
CA SER A 184 -24.67 -13.98 -7.14
C SER A 184 -23.74 -13.46 -6.04
N ALA A 185 -23.71 -14.12 -4.87
CA ALA A 185 -22.76 -13.75 -3.80
C ALA A 185 -21.30 -13.85 -4.25
N VAL A 186 -20.96 -14.92 -4.99
CA VAL A 186 -19.61 -15.10 -5.56
C VAL A 186 -19.33 -14.05 -6.64
N ARG A 187 -20.27 -13.72 -7.53
CA ARG A 187 -20.11 -12.65 -8.52
C ARG A 187 -19.73 -11.31 -7.85
N SER A 188 -20.43 -10.91 -6.80
CA SER A 188 -20.19 -9.66 -6.08
C SER A 188 -18.85 -9.65 -5.33
N ALA A 189 -18.49 -10.78 -4.70
CA ALA A 189 -17.18 -10.94 -4.06
C ALA A 189 -16.02 -10.85 -5.08
N LYS A 190 -16.15 -11.51 -6.24
CA LYS A 190 -15.18 -11.43 -7.35
C LYS A 190 -15.07 -10.00 -7.89
N SER A 191 -16.20 -9.32 -8.05
CA SER A 191 -16.24 -7.96 -8.55
C SER A 191 -15.49 -6.99 -7.62
N SER A 192 -15.55 -7.21 -6.30
CA SER A 192 -14.76 -6.44 -5.33
C SER A 192 -13.24 -6.54 -5.57
N PHE A 193 -12.74 -7.72 -5.98
CA PHE A 193 -11.35 -7.87 -6.41
C PHE A 193 -11.06 -7.20 -7.75
N GLY A 194 -12.00 -7.21 -8.69
CA GLY A 194 -11.89 -6.50 -9.97
C GLY A 194 -11.82 -4.98 -9.80
N ILE A 195 -12.65 -4.40 -8.94
CA ILE A 195 -12.55 -2.97 -8.56
C ILE A 195 -11.21 -2.68 -7.88
N ALA A 196 -10.72 -3.55 -7.01
CA ALA A 196 -9.39 -3.36 -6.42
C ALA A 196 -8.25 -3.47 -7.47
N ARG A 197 -8.42 -4.31 -8.50
CA ARG A 197 -7.46 -4.48 -9.60
C ARG A 197 -7.32 -3.22 -10.45
N SER A 198 -8.36 -2.39 -10.58
CA SER A 198 -8.26 -1.14 -11.35
C SER A 198 -7.15 -0.20 -10.83
N LEU A 199 -6.86 -0.27 -9.53
CA LEU A 199 -5.80 0.50 -8.88
C LEU A 199 -4.42 -0.18 -8.92
N ALA A 200 -4.27 -1.35 -9.55
CA ALA A 200 -3.05 -2.15 -9.44
C ALA A 200 -1.80 -1.47 -10.03
N LYS A 201 -1.98 -0.66 -11.07
CA LYS A 201 -0.88 0.07 -11.75
C LYS A 201 -0.77 1.54 -11.33
N GLU A 202 -1.62 2.02 -10.43
CA GLU A 202 -1.61 3.40 -9.96
C GLU A 202 -0.29 3.72 -9.22
N PRO A 203 0.55 4.63 -9.73
CA PRO A 203 1.87 4.91 -9.16
C PRO A 203 1.81 5.89 -7.98
N ILE A 204 0.77 5.80 -7.16
CA ILE A 204 0.55 6.68 -6.00
C ILE A 204 0.29 5.81 -4.77
N VAL A 205 1.00 6.08 -3.68
CA VAL A 205 0.87 5.30 -2.42
C VAL A 205 -0.55 5.31 -1.89
N VAL A 206 -1.23 6.46 -1.92
CA VAL A 206 -2.61 6.58 -1.43
C VAL A 206 -3.55 5.65 -2.21
N SER A 207 -3.39 5.56 -3.53
CA SER A 207 -4.14 4.63 -4.38
C SER A 207 -3.88 3.16 -3.99
N GLN A 208 -2.63 2.79 -3.71
CA GLN A 208 -2.30 1.43 -3.26
C GLN A 208 -2.86 1.11 -1.87
N LEU A 209 -2.93 2.09 -0.96
CA LEU A 209 -3.58 1.89 0.35
C LEU A 209 -5.08 1.62 0.20
N VAL A 210 -5.75 2.33 -0.70
CA VAL A 210 -7.18 2.13 -0.99
C VAL A 210 -7.39 0.78 -1.65
N ARG A 211 -6.53 0.37 -2.58
CA ARG A 211 -6.52 -0.98 -3.16
C ARG A 211 -6.40 -2.07 -2.10
N VAL A 212 -5.44 -1.94 -1.17
CA VAL A 212 -5.26 -2.91 -0.08
C VAL A 212 -6.53 -2.98 0.78
N ALA A 213 -7.14 -1.84 1.11
CA ALA A 213 -8.40 -1.82 1.84
C ALA A 213 -9.53 -2.55 1.08
N CYS A 214 -9.64 -2.33 -0.24
CA CYS A 214 -10.62 -3.01 -1.08
C CYS A 214 -10.41 -4.53 -1.12
N GLN A 215 -9.16 -5.00 -1.26
CA GLN A 215 -8.84 -6.43 -1.22
C GLN A 215 -9.15 -7.06 0.14
N SER A 216 -8.85 -6.36 1.23
CA SER A 216 -9.19 -6.82 2.58
C SER A 216 -10.71 -6.92 2.78
N LEU A 217 -11.48 -5.94 2.28
CA LEU A 217 -12.94 -6.00 2.31
C LEU A 217 -13.47 -7.19 1.49
N ALA A 218 -12.93 -7.42 0.30
CA ALA A 218 -13.29 -8.56 -0.53
C ALA A 218 -13.00 -9.90 0.18
N ALA A 219 -11.84 -10.06 0.83
CA ALA A 219 -11.52 -11.26 1.60
C ALA A 219 -12.50 -11.48 2.77
N THR A 220 -12.84 -10.43 3.53
CA THR A 220 -13.86 -10.53 4.59
C THR A 220 -15.28 -10.78 4.06
N THR A 221 -15.55 -10.42 2.81
CA THR A 221 -16.83 -10.71 2.15
C THR A 221 -16.91 -12.20 1.83
N ILE A 222 -15.84 -12.78 1.30
CA ILE A 222 -15.72 -14.24 1.12
C ILE A 222 -15.92 -14.96 2.46
N GLU A 223 -15.23 -14.52 3.52
CA GLU A 223 -15.37 -15.11 4.86
C GLU A 223 -16.84 -15.09 5.32
N TYR A 224 -17.54 -13.97 5.13
CA TYR A 224 -18.96 -13.89 5.45
C TYR A 224 -19.79 -14.92 4.65
N CYS A 225 -19.62 -14.95 3.33
CA CYS A 225 -20.41 -15.82 2.46
C CYS A 225 -20.27 -17.29 2.83
N ILE A 226 -19.06 -17.80 3.04
CA ILE A 226 -18.85 -19.24 3.31
C ILE A 226 -19.37 -19.68 4.70
N ASN A 227 -19.46 -18.74 5.65
CA ASN A 227 -20.05 -18.99 6.96
C ASN A 227 -21.59 -19.02 6.88
N ARG A 228 -22.16 -18.30 5.90
CA ARG A 228 -23.62 -18.20 5.74
C ARG A 228 -24.20 -19.27 4.83
N ILE A 229 -23.48 -19.66 3.78
CA ILE A 229 -23.95 -20.58 2.74
C ILE A 229 -22.90 -21.65 2.44
N GLU A 230 -23.37 -22.83 2.04
CA GLU A 230 -22.51 -23.87 1.49
C GLU A 230 -22.34 -23.65 -0.02
N LEU A 231 -21.13 -23.23 -0.41
CA LEU A 231 -20.78 -23.02 -1.82
C LEU A 231 -20.45 -24.36 -2.50
N LYS A 232 -20.67 -24.43 -3.82
CA LYS A 232 -20.27 -25.57 -4.66
C LYS A 232 -18.75 -25.57 -4.89
N ASP A 233 -18.18 -26.71 -5.30
CA ASP A 233 -16.74 -26.82 -5.55
C ASP A 233 -16.27 -25.83 -6.63
N GLU A 234 -17.05 -25.67 -7.71
CA GLU A 234 -16.72 -24.75 -8.80
C GLU A 234 -16.65 -23.30 -8.31
N GLN A 235 -17.58 -22.91 -7.44
CA GLN A 235 -17.61 -21.58 -6.82
C GLN A 235 -16.41 -21.33 -5.91
N LEU A 236 -15.99 -22.35 -5.15
CA LEU A 236 -14.78 -22.26 -4.32
C LEU A 236 -13.52 -22.15 -5.18
N VAL A 237 -13.43 -22.87 -6.30
CA VAL A 237 -12.33 -22.76 -7.28
C VAL A 237 -12.24 -21.33 -7.81
N GLU A 238 -13.35 -20.74 -8.25
CA GLU A 238 -13.37 -19.37 -8.75
C GLU A 238 -12.86 -18.35 -7.72
N LEU A 239 -13.29 -18.48 -6.45
CA LEU A 239 -12.82 -17.61 -5.38
C LEU A 239 -11.32 -17.82 -5.09
N ILE A 240 -10.84 -19.07 -5.10
CA ILE A 240 -9.41 -19.40 -4.94
C ILE A 240 -8.58 -18.72 -6.04
N GLU A 241 -9.01 -18.80 -7.30
CA GLU A 241 -8.34 -18.15 -8.42
C GLU A 241 -8.34 -16.63 -8.29
N CYS A 242 -9.46 -16.01 -7.87
CA CYS A 242 -9.53 -14.58 -7.64
C CYS A 242 -8.57 -14.11 -6.53
N VAL A 243 -8.55 -14.81 -5.40
CA VAL A 243 -7.64 -14.49 -4.28
C VAL A 243 -6.18 -14.70 -4.69
N HIS A 244 -5.88 -15.79 -5.40
CA HIS A 244 -4.54 -16.07 -5.89
C HIS A 244 -4.05 -15.03 -6.90
N ASN A 245 -4.90 -14.63 -7.85
CA ASN A 245 -4.58 -13.57 -8.81
C ASN A 245 -4.37 -12.23 -8.11
N ALA A 246 -5.17 -11.89 -7.10
CA ALA A 246 -5.01 -10.68 -6.30
C ALA A 246 -3.64 -10.63 -5.61
N GLU A 247 -3.14 -11.76 -5.10
CA GLU A 247 -1.77 -11.88 -4.57
C GLU A 247 -0.73 -11.67 -5.68
N ARG A 248 -0.86 -12.35 -6.83
CA ARG A 248 0.12 -12.29 -7.92
C ARG A 248 0.31 -10.90 -8.52
N ILE A 249 -0.77 -10.13 -8.66
CA ILE A 249 -0.73 -8.77 -9.24
C ILE A 249 -0.37 -7.68 -8.22
N SER A 250 -0.05 -8.06 -6.98
CA SER A 250 0.28 -7.13 -5.92
C SER A 250 1.75 -6.74 -5.93
N ASP A 251 2.05 -5.66 -6.65
CA ASP A 251 3.34 -4.98 -6.60
C ASP A 251 3.16 -3.53 -6.17
N ILE A 252 3.58 -3.19 -4.94
CA ILE A 252 3.56 -1.80 -4.45
C ILE A 252 4.72 -0.95 -5.02
N SER A 253 5.70 -1.58 -5.69
CA SER A 253 6.89 -0.90 -6.19
C SER A 253 6.55 0.20 -7.20
N CYS A 254 5.45 0.05 -7.95
CA CYS A 254 4.95 1.11 -8.86
C CYS A 254 4.67 2.43 -8.12
N ALA A 255 4.12 2.36 -6.90
CA ALA A 255 3.90 3.53 -6.07
C ALA A 255 5.21 4.12 -5.57
N PHE A 256 6.20 3.30 -5.18
CA PHE A 256 7.52 3.82 -4.81
C PHE A 256 8.25 4.47 -5.97
N VAL A 257 8.06 4.00 -7.20
CA VAL A 257 8.57 4.67 -8.42
C VAL A 257 7.93 6.06 -8.58
N GLY A 258 6.61 6.17 -8.38
CA GLY A 258 5.92 7.46 -8.46
C GLY A 258 6.31 8.43 -7.34
N GLU A 259 6.40 7.94 -6.11
CA GLU A 259 6.92 8.72 -4.97
C GLU A 259 8.32 9.24 -5.25
N ARG A 260 9.21 8.41 -5.82
CA ARG A 260 10.57 8.82 -6.20
C ARG A 260 10.56 9.97 -7.22
N CYS A 261 9.65 9.94 -8.21
CA CYS A 261 9.49 11.02 -9.18
C CYS A 261 9.00 12.31 -8.51
N ASN A 262 8.02 12.21 -7.62
CA ASN A 262 7.54 13.33 -6.82
C ASN A 262 8.65 13.92 -5.94
N GLY A 263 9.44 13.07 -5.28
CA GLY A 263 10.63 13.47 -4.53
C GLY A 263 11.64 14.24 -5.37
N ILE A 264 12.00 13.73 -6.55
CA ILE A 264 12.89 14.42 -7.49
C ILE A 264 12.33 15.80 -7.88
N SER A 265 11.02 15.88 -8.16
CA SER A 265 10.35 17.13 -8.49
C SER A 265 10.40 18.13 -7.33
N PHE A 266 10.10 17.68 -6.11
CA PHE A 266 10.16 18.50 -4.91
C PHE A 266 11.56 19.03 -4.63
N PHE A 267 12.60 18.19 -4.68
CA PHE A 267 13.96 18.67 -4.42
C PHE A 267 14.49 19.62 -5.52
N LYS A 268 13.97 19.55 -6.76
CA LYS A 268 14.27 20.54 -7.81
C LYS A 268 13.66 21.91 -7.50
N ALA A 269 12.45 21.94 -6.94
CA ALA A 269 11.75 23.18 -6.61
C ALA A 269 10.98 23.11 -5.27
N PRO A 270 11.67 23.07 -4.10
CA PRO A 270 10.96 22.86 -2.82
C PRO A 270 9.99 23.98 -2.44
N GLY A 271 10.12 25.16 -3.07
CA GLY A 271 9.25 26.31 -2.82
C GLY A 271 8.00 26.36 -3.71
N SER A 272 7.79 25.40 -4.62
CA SER A 272 6.62 25.35 -5.50
C SER A 272 5.46 24.52 -4.95
N VAL A 273 5.65 23.81 -3.84
CA VAL A 273 4.59 23.02 -3.20
C VAL A 273 3.82 23.83 -2.15
N ASN A 274 2.58 23.44 -1.86
CA ASN A 274 1.72 24.11 -0.90
C ASN A 274 2.42 24.31 0.46
N PRO A 275 2.46 25.55 1.01
CA PRO A 275 2.99 25.86 2.35
C PRO A 275 2.45 24.99 3.49
N ASP A 276 1.23 24.45 3.38
CA ASP A 276 0.63 23.56 4.38
C ASP A 276 1.46 22.29 4.61
N ILE A 277 2.22 21.84 3.61
CA ILE A 277 3.15 20.69 3.73
C ILE A 277 4.25 20.97 4.77
N PHE A 278 4.55 22.24 5.05
CA PHE A 278 5.57 22.66 6.01
C PHE A 278 5.03 22.98 7.40
N ASN A 279 3.75 22.67 7.70
CA ASN A 279 3.12 22.92 9.01
C ASN A 279 3.34 24.35 9.54
N GLY A 280 3.32 25.36 8.66
CA GLY A 280 3.43 26.78 9.05
C GLY A 280 4.84 27.35 9.26
N ILE A 281 5.92 26.65 8.88
CA ILE A 281 7.30 27.18 8.92
C ILE A 281 7.48 28.27 7.84
N PRO A 282 8.11 29.44 8.14
CA PRO A 282 8.34 30.50 7.14
C PRO A 282 9.43 30.06 6.12
N VAL A 283 8.99 29.43 5.04
CA VAL A 283 9.82 28.61 4.14
C VAL A 283 10.86 29.40 3.35
N ARG A 284 10.57 30.62 2.89
CA ARG A 284 11.40 31.28 1.84
C ARG A 284 12.85 31.63 2.25
N PRO A 285 13.12 32.41 3.32
CA PRO A 285 14.51 32.76 3.67
C PRO A 285 15.31 31.57 4.19
N ILE A 286 14.65 30.64 4.90
CA ILE A 286 15.26 29.40 5.38
C ILE A 286 15.64 28.52 4.19
N LEU A 287 14.79 28.40 3.17
CA LEU A 287 15.03 27.59 1.99
C LEU A 287 16.19 28.13 1.14
N GLU A 288 16.35 29.44 0.99
CA GLU A 288 17.50 30.00 0.27
C GLU A 288 18.83 29.74 1.01
N LEU A 289 18.84 29.84 2.34
CA LEU A 289 19.99 29.40 3.13
C LEU A 289 20.25 27.89 2.97
N TYR A 290 19.19 27.07 2.95
CA TYR A 290 19.26 25.63 2.77
C TYR A 290 19.86 25.23 1.41
N LYS A 291 19.44 25.92 0.34
CA LYS A 291 19.96 25.76 -1.03
C LYS A 291 21.42 26.19 -1.14
N THR A 292 21.77 27.34 -0.56
CA THR A 292 23.15 27.86 -0.61
C THR A 292 24.10 26.90 0.10
N LEU A 293 23.75 26.42 1.29
CA LEU A 293 24.52 25.41 2.05
C LEU A 293 24.56 24.03 1.39
N GLY A 294 23.72 23.78 0.37
CA GLY A 294 23.66 22.50 -0.34
C GLY A 294 22.90 21.40 0.38
N LEU A 295 22.11 21.75 1.39
CA LEU A 295 21.31 20.79 2.14
C LEU A 295 20.17 20.21 1.30
N VAL A 296 19.61 20.96 0.34
CA VAL A 296 18.63 20.42 -0.62
C VAL A 296 19.22 19.24 -1.41
N ASP A 297 20.42 19.39 -1.97
CA ASP A 297 21.07 18.32 -2.76
C ASP A 297 21.46 17.14 -1.86
N SER A 298 21.88 17.42 -0.62
CA SER A 298 22.19 16.38 0.37
C SER A 298 20.94 15.57 0.76
N ASP A 299 19.81 16.24 1.05
CA ASP A 299 18.54 15.60 1.37
C ASP A 299 18.04 14.77 0.20
N ALA A 300 18.13 15.29 -1.03
CA ALA A 300 17.76 14.58 -2.24
C ALA A 300 18.57 13.29 -2.44
N ILE A 301 19.88 13.35 -2.18
CA ILE A 301 20.75 12.16 -2.23
C ILE A 301 20.32 11.10 -1.23
N ILE A 302 20.09 11.49 0.04
CA ILE A 302 19.67 10.57 1.09
C ILE A 302 18.30 9.98 0.76
N TYR A 303 17.38 10.81 0.29
CA TYR A 303 16.05 10.39 -0.14
C TYR A 303 16.13 9.35 -1.25
N LEU A 304 16.90 9.59 -2.32
CA LEU A 304 17.04 8.64 -3.42
C LEU A 304 17.68 7.32 -2.97
N ASP A 305 18.66 7.37 -2.06
CA ASP A 305 19.27 6.17 -1.49
C ASP A 305 18.22 5.37 -0.67
N LEU A 306 17.38 6.03 0.13
CA LEU A 306 16.28 5.38 0.87
C LEU A 306 15.21 4.80 -0.05
N MET A 307 14.80 5.51 -1.10
CA MET A 307 13.82 5.02 -2.07
C MET A 307 14.32 3.78 -2.81
N GLU A 308 15.59 3.76 -3.19
CA GLU A 308 16.23 2.60 -3.80
C GLU A 308 16.23 1.40 -2.84
N GLU A 309 16.52 1.62 -1.55
CA GLU A 309 16.43 0.58 -0.53
C GLU A 309 15.00 0.05 -0.35
N TYR A 310 13.98 0.91 -0.35
CA TYR A 310 12.58 0.49 -0.28
C TYR A 310 12.16 -0.33 -1.50
N ILE A 311 12.49 0.11 -2.71
CA ILE A 311 12.20 -0.63 -3.95
C ILE A 311 12.87 -2.00 -3.94
N LYS A 312 14.16 -2.07 -3.56
CA LYS A 312 14.87 -3.36 -3.41
C LYS A 312 14.27 -4.24 -2.32
N SER A 313 13.81 -3.65 -1.21
CA SER A 313 13.16 -4.42 -0.15
C SER A 313 11.88 -5.10 -0.65
N GLY A 314 11.17 -4.50 -1.61
CA GLY A 314 10.03 -5.07 -2.30
C GLY A 314 10.34 -6.34 -3.12
N GLN A 315 11.62 -6.63 -3.38
CA GLN A 315 12.04 -7.84 -4.10
C GLN A 315 12.46 -8.98 -3.17
N LEU A 316 12.55 -8.74 -1.86
CA LEU A 316 12.86 -9.77 -0.89
C LEU A 316 11.69 -10.75 -0.72
N PRO A 317 11.94 -11.99 -0.23
CA PRO A 317 10.88 -12.85 0.30
C PRO A 317 9.98 -12.09 1.30
N LEU A 318 8.67 -12.32 1.27
CA LEU A 318 7.68 -11.55 2.05
C LEU A 318 8.05 -11.40 3.53
N HIS A 319 8.42 -12.50 4.21
CA HIS A 319 8.82 -12.53 5.62
C HIS A 319 10.06 -11.69 5.96
N LYS A 320 10.85 -11.27 4.96
CA LYS A 320 12.01 -10.37 5.14
C LYS A 320 11.65 -8.91 4.91
N ARG A 321 10.57 -8.61 4.16
CA ARG A 321 10.21 -7.24 3.78
C ARG A 321 9.87 -6.36 4.98
N HIS A 322 9.13 -6.89 5.96
CA HIS A 322 8.74 -6.14 7.16
C HIS A 322 9.97 -5.63 7.92
N ARG A 323 10.93 -6.53 8.20
CA ARG A 323 12.16 -6.20 8.91
C ARG A 323 13.02 -5.22 8.11
N ALA A 324 13.19 -5.44 6.80
CA ALA A 324 13.94 -4.54 5.94
C ALA A 324 13.37 -3.12 5.97
N ALA A 325 12.05 -2.98 5.84
CA ALA A 325 11.39 -1.68 5.89
C ALA A 325 11.55 -0.97 7.26
N LYS A 326 11.51 -1.72 8.37
CA LYS A 326 11.80 -1.18 9.72
C LYS A 326 13.25 -0.71 9.84
N THR A 327 14.21 -1.44 9.27
CA THR A 327 15.62 -1.04 9.25
C THR A 327 15.83 0.25 8.45
N ILE A 328 15.20 0.37 7.28
CA ILE A 328 15.29 1.58 6.43
C ILE A 328 14.68 2.78 7.18
N GLU A 329 13.54 2.59 7.84
CA GLU A 329 12.92 3.65 8.66
C GLU A 329 13.77 4.04 9.87
N ALA A 330 14.42 3.09 10.54
CA ALA A 330 15.36 3.38 11.62
C ALA A 330 16.58 4.19 11.11
N LYS A 331 17.11 3.83 9.94
CA LYS A 331 18.16 4.59 9.26
C LYS A 331 17.71 6.02 8.98
N ARG A 332 16.51 6.21 8.42
CA ARG A 332 15.91 7.54 8.22
C ARG A 332 15.80 8.31 9.53
N LYS A 333 15.28 7.70 10.61
CA LYS A 333 15.17 8.38 11.92
C LYS A 333 16.53 8.76 12.53
N SER A 334 17.60 8.02 12.19
CA SER A 334 18.96 8.30 12.67
C SER A 334 19.68 9.42 11.90
N THR A 335 19.12 9.91 10.79
CA THR A 335 19.72 11.04 10.06
C THR A 335 19.65 12.32 10.90
N SER A 336 20.60 13.24 10.67
CA SER A 336 20.62 14.53 11.36
C SER A 336 19.30 15.29 11.19
N GLN A 337 18.80 15.89 12.27
CA GLN A 337 17.62 16.77 12.24
C GLN A 337 17.82 18.02 11.37
N ALA A 338 19.05 18.30 10.94
CA ALA A 338 19.33 19.31 9.93
C ALA A 338 18.71 18.97 8.55
N HIS A 339 18.39 17.71 8.28
CA HIS A 339 17.75 17.22 7.03
C HIS A 339 16.22 17.41 7.07
N ILE A 340 15.78 18.66 7.21
CA ILE A 340 14.37 19.02 7.40
C ILE A 340 13.52 18.59 6.21
N LEU A 341 13.96 18.84 4.97
CA LEU A 341 13.16 18.55 3.77
C LEU A 341 13.00 17.03 3.58
N LEU A 342 14.03 16.26 3.88
CA LEU A 342 13.95 14.78 3.94
C LEU A 342 12.86 14.30 4.90
N HIS A 343 12.79 14.85 6.11
CA HIS A 343 11.82 14.40 7.12
C HIS A 343 10.38 14.83 6.82
N ILE A 344 10.18 15.85 5.98
CA ILE A 344 8.86 16.31 5.52
C ILE A 344 8.32 15.41 4.40
N ILE A 345 9.16 15.06 3.41
CA ILE A 345 8.67 14.40 2.19
C ILE A 345 8.57 12.87 2.29
N VAL A 346 9.26 12.24 3.24
CA VAL A 346 9.22 10.77 3.37
C VAL A 346 7.99 10.36 4.21
N PRO A 347 6.92 9.82 3.59
CA PRO A 347 5.80 9.25 4.35
C PRO A 347 6.27 8.03 5.16
N ALA A 348 5.37 7.47 5.97
CA ALA A 348 5.63 6.25 6.74
C ALA A 348 5.67 4.99 5.84
N PHE A 349 6.62 4.91 4.89
CA PHE A 349 6.80 3.78 3.96
C PHE A 349 6.94 2.42 4.66
N SER A 350 7.53 2.40 5.86
CA SER A 350 7.54 1.19 6.69
C SER A 350 6.14 0.72 7.07
N THR A 351 5.25 1.62 7.47
CA THR A 351 3.84 1.28 7.78
C THR A 351 3.10 0.77 6.55
N ILE A 352 3.35 1.37 5.39
CA ILE A 352 2.76 0.95 4.12
C ILE A 352 3.19 -0.48 3.78
N THR A 353 4.47 -0.81 3.96
CA THR A 353 4.99 -2.18 3.79
C THR A 353 4.31 -3.16 4.74
N THR A 354 4.12 -2.79 6.02
CA THR A 354 3.40 -3.64 6.98
C THR A 354 1.95 -3.89 6.55
N ILE A 355 1.25 -2.86 6.05
CA ILE A 355 -0.12 -2.97 5.53
C ILE A 355 -0.17 -3.94 4.34
N GLU A 356 0.80 -3.87 3.43
CA GLU A 356 0.90 -4.77 2.27
C GLU A 356 1.10 -6.23 2.70
N ILE A 357 2.00 -6.49 3.64
CA ILE A 357 2.28 -7.85 4.17
C ILE A 357 1.04 -8.42 4.87
N ARG A 358 0.35 -7.62 5.68
CA ARG A 358 -0.92 -8.02 6.30
C ARG A 358 -1.97 -8.42 5.25
N LYS A 359 -2.02 -7.69 4.13
CA LYS A 359 -2.92 -8.05 3.02
C LYS A 359 -2.53 -9.39 2.40
N PHE A 360 -1.25 -9.66 2.17
CA PHE A 360 -0.82 -10.99 1.71
C PHE A 360 -1.23 -12.10 2.69
N ALA A 361 -1.11 -11.85 4.00
CA ALA A 361 -1.55 -12.82 5.01
C ALA A 361 -3.04 -13.10 4.87
N SER A 362 -3.87 -12.05 4.77
CA SER A 362 -5.33 -12.17 4.59
C SER A 362 -5.71 -12.92 3.30
N LEU A 363 -5.00 -12.71 2.19
CA LEU A 363 -5.26 -13.46 0.96
C LEU A 363 -4.86 -14.94 1.10
N ARG A 364 -3.70 -15.23 1.72
CA ARG A 364 -3.25 -16.62 1.88
C ARG A 364 -4.12 -17.41 2.86
N THR A 365 -4.58 -16.80 3.96
CA THR A 365 -5.52 -17.44 4.89
C THR A 365 -6.85 -17.72 4.21
N ALA A 366 -7.39 -16.76 3.44
CA ALA A 366 -8.61 -16.97 2.64
C ALA A 366 -8.46 -18.10 1.62
N ARG A 367 -7.38 -18.12 0.83
CA ARG A 367 -7.11 -19.18 -0.17
C ARG A 367 -7.03 -20.56 0.48
N THR A 368 -6.34 -20.65 1.62
CA THR A 368 -6.17 -21.91 2.36
C THR A 368 -7.51 -22.37 2.92
N ALA A 369 -8.30 -21.48 3.51
CA ALA A 369 -9.61 -21.83 4.05
C ALA A 369 -10.62 -22.27 2.99
N LEU A 370 -10.63 -21.61 1.82
CA LEU A 370 -11.42 -22.08 0.68
C LEU A 370 -10.99 -23.48 0.22
N SER A 371 -9.69 -23.76 0.24
CA SER A 371 -9.15 -25.09 -0.10
C SER A 371 -9.53 -26.16 0.93
N ILE A 372 -9.61 -25.79 2.21
CA ILE A 372 -10.13 -26.66 3.28
C ILE A 372 -11.61 -26.96 3.05
N GLU A 373 -12.42 -25.98 2.65
CA GLU A 373 -13.83 -26.21 2.34
C GLU A 373 -14.00 -27.17 1.15
N ARG A 374 -13.17 -27.05 0.11
CA ARG A 374 -13.17 -28.02 -1.00
C ARG A 374 -12.85 -29.44 -0.52
N TYR A 375 -11.82 -29.59 0.31
CA TYR A 375 -11.48 -30.88 0.93
C TYR A 375 -12.65 -31.42 1.76
N ARG A 376 -13.31 -30.57 2.55
CA ARG A 376 -14.47 -30.94 3.37
C ARG A 376 -15.63 -31.44 2.52
N LEU A 377 -15.95 -30.76 1.43
CA LEU A 377 -17.02 -31.17 0.51
C LEU A 377 -16.75 -32.55 -0.10
N ALA A 378 -15.50 -32.82 -0.49
CA ALA A 378 -15.12 -34.09 -1.11
C ALA A 378 -14.98 -35.25 -0.10
N ALA A 379 -14.39 -34.99 1.06
CA ALA A 379 -14.06 -36.02 2.05
C ALA A 379 -15.11 -36.18 3.16
N GLY A 380 -16.07 -35.25 3.28
CA GLY A 380 -17.07 -35.21 4.35
C GLY A 380 -16.49 -34.86 5.74
N LYS A 381 -15.21 -34.49 5.83
CA LYS A 381 -14.53 -34.14 7.08
C LYS A 381 -13.48 -33.04 6.87
N LEU A 382 -13.16 -32.31 7.93
CA LEU A 382 -12.03 -31.36 7.93
C LEU A 382 -10.68 -32.10 7.86
N PRO A 383 -9.65 -31.54 7.20
CA PRO A 383 -8.30 -32.12 7.17
C PRO A 383 -7.71 -32.16 8.59
N ASP A 384 -6.83 -33.12 8.87
CA ASP A 384 -6.16 -33.21 10.17
C ASP A 384 -4.95 -32.25 10.22
N ALA A 385 -4.31 -32.00 9.07
CA ALA A 385 -3.28 -31.00 8.90
C ALA A 385 -3.37 -30.31 7.52
N LEU A 386 -2.75 -29.14 7.36
CA LEU A 386 -2.73 -28.44 6.06
C LEU A 386 -2.02 -29.24 4.95
N THR A 387 -1.14 -30.17 5.31
CA THR A 387 -0.47 -31.07 4.35
C THR A 387 -1.44 -32.01 3.65
N ASP A 388 -2.61 -32.29 4.23
CA ASP A 388 -3.64 -33.14 3.61
C ASP A 388 -4.28 -32.48 2.38
N LEU A 389 -4.09 -31.16 2.21
CA LEU A 389 -4.55 -30.40 1.05
C LEU A 389 -3.62 -30.56 -0.16
N VAL A 390 -2.41 -31.08 0.02
CA VAL A 390 -1.36 -31.17 -1.01
C VAL A 390 -1.32 -32.57 -1.63
N PRO A 391 -1.18 -32.72 -2.97
CA PRO A 391 -1.15 -31.67 -3.98
C PRO A 391 -2.53 -31.33 -4.58
N ALA A 392 -3.61 -31.98 -4.11
CA ALA A 392 -4.90 -31.96 -4.80
C ALA A 392 -5.63 -30.61 -4.76
N TYR A 393 -5.51 -29.87 -3.66
CA TYR A 393 -6.19 -28.59 -3.43
C TYR A 393 -5.21 -27.40 -3.34
N LEU A 394 -3.95 -27.67 -3.00
CA LEU A 394 -2.85 -26.69 -2.93
C LEU A 394 -1.57 -27.29 -3.48
N ASP A 395 -0.78 -26.51 -4.23
CA ASP A 395 0.53 -26.94 -4.74
C ASP A 395 1.53 -27.23 -3.60
N ALA A 396 1.46 -26.42 -2.55
CA ALA A 396 2.22 -26.54 -1.31
C ALA A 396 1.48 -25.77 -0.20
N VAL A 397 1.77 -26.09 1.06
CA VAL A 397 1.22 -25.34 2.19
C VAL A 397 1.71 -23.88 2.12
N PRO A 398 0.80 -22.88 2.05
CA PRO A 398 1.21 -21.49 1.93
C PRO A 398 2.00 -21.05 3.16
N THR A 399 3.06 -20.27 2.93
CA THR A 399 3.85 -19.69 4.02
C THR A 399 3.19 -18.44 4.59
N ASP A 400 3.39 -18.21 5.88
CA ASP A 400 3.05 -16.96 6.55
C ASP A 400 3.96 -15.83 6.04
N PRO A 401 3.40 -14.72 5.52
CA PRO A 401 4.15 -13.58 5.04
C PRO A 401 4.98 -12.83 6.10
N PHE A 402 4.77 -13.08 7.40
CA PHE A 402 5.49 -12.42 8.49
C PHE A 402 6.71 -13.22 8.95
N ASP A 403 6.57 -14.53 9.22
CA ASP A 403 7.66 -15.35 9.77
C ASP A 403 8.31 -16.32 8.75
N GLY A 404 7.64 -16.60 7.62
CA GLY A 404 8.12 -17.49 6.58
C GLY A 404 7.90 -18.98 6.84
N ASN A 405 7.30 -19.35 7.97
CA ASN A 405 6.85 -20.73 8.26
C ASN A 405 5.53 -21.02 7.53
N GLU A 406 5.02 -22.25 7.61
CA GLU A 406 3.68 -22.57 7.09
C GLU A 406 2.58 -21.79 7.83
N LEU A 407 1.46 -21.49 7.17
CA LEU A 407 0.29 -20.95 7.88
C LEU A 407 -0.18 -21.89 8.99
N ARG A 408 -0.81 -21.33 10.02
CA ARG A 408 -1.29 -22.10 11.16
C ARG A 408 -2.76 -22.46 10.96
N TYR A 409 -3.13 -23.65 11.43
CA TYR A 409 -4.46 -24.21 11.29
C TYR A 409 -4.90 -24.81 12.62
N LYS A 410 -6.16 -24.56 12.99
CA LYS A 410 -6.76 -25.11 14.20
C LYS A 410 -8.22 -25.46 13.93
N LYS A 411 -8.62 -26.68 14.28
CA LYS A 411 -10.03 -27.09 14.33
C LYS A 411 -10.72 -26.35 15.48
N LEU A 412 -11.92 -25.85 15.21
CA LEU A 412 -12.83 -25.28 16.19
C LEU A 412 -14.02 -26.23 16.34
N GLU A 413 -14.70 -26.17 17.48
CA GLU A 413 -15.94 -26.92 17.69
C GLU A 413 -17.12 -25.96 17.71
N PRO A 414 -17.89 -25.86 16.61
CA PRO A 414 -17.67 -26.38 15.25
C PRO A 414 -16.84 -25.45 14.33
N GLY A 415 -16.11 -26.02 13.37
CA GLY A 415 -15.43 -25.28 12.30
C GLY A 415 -13.90 -25.29 12.35
N PHE A 416 -13.25 -24.23 11.88
CA PHE A 416 -11.80 -24.07 11.91
C PHE A 416 -11.36 -22.61 11.75
N VAL A 417 -10.10 -22.35 12.07
CA VAL A 417 -9.40 -21.11 11.77
C VAL A 417 -8.08 -21.40 11.07
N VAL A 418 -7.80 -20.63 10.01
CA VAL A 418 -6.47 -20.51 9.41
C VAL A 418 -5.94 -19.12 9.72
N TYR A 419 -4.69 -19.03 10.18
CA TYR A 419 -4.15 -17.75 10.61
C TYR A 419 -2.65 -17.58 10.32
N SER A 420 -2.28 -16.30 10.23
CA SER A 420 -0.88 -15.83 10.25
C SER A 420 -0.64 -15.08 11.54
N ILE A 421 0.57 -15.18 12.10
CA ILE A 421 0.92 -14.57 13.41
C ILE A 421 0.92 -13.04 13.40
N GLY A 422 0.84 -12.42 12.21
CA GLY A 422 0.65 -10.98 12.11
C GLY A 422 1.89 -10.15 12.41
N GLU A 423 1.67 -8.85 12.57
CA GLU A 423 2.72 -7.84 12.54
C GLU A 423 3.51 -7.67 13.85
N ASP A 424 2.97 -8.18 14.96
CA ASP A 424 3.65 -8.23 16.25
C ASP A 424 4.60 -9.44 16.37
N MET A 425 4.52 -10.38 15.42
CA MET A 425 5.31 -11.61 15.35
C MET A 425 5.09 -12.54 16.56
N SER A 426 3.92 -12.44 17.19
CA SER A 426 3.49 -13.27 18.31
C SER A 426 2.43 -14.25 17.82
N ASP A 427 2.60 -15.55 18.11
CA ASP A 427 1.52 -16.51 17.84
C ASP A 427 0.48 -16.41 18.95
N ASP A 428 -0.66 -15.83 18.63
CA ASP A 428 -1.77 -15.64 19.56
C ASP A 428 -2.85 -16.73 19.47
N GLY A 429 -2.56 -17.83 18.77
CA GLY A 429 -3.40 -19.03 18.71
C GLY A 429 -4.65 -18.87 17.84
N GLY A 430 -4.63 -17.95 16.88
CA GLY A 430 -5.75 -17.60 16.01
C GLY A 430 -6.72 -16.61 16.64
N LYS A 431 -6.26 -15.72 17.53
CA LYS A 431 -7.14 -14.70 18.13
C LYS A 431 -7.46 -13.61 17.14
N GLU A 432 -8.75 -13.34 16.97
CA GLU A 432 -9.21 -12.30 16.06
C GLU A 432 -8.91 -10.89 16.58
N LYS A 433 -8.77 -9.96 15.64
CA LYS A 433 -8.61 -8.55 15.97
C LYS A 433 -9.84 -8.03 16.74
N PRO A 434 -9.66 -7.44 17.94
CA PRO A 434 -10.80 -6.91 18.68
C PRO A 434 -11.46 -5.75 17.93
N PRO A 435 -12.80 -5.59 18.04
CA PRO A 435 -13.48 -4.40 17.55
C PRO A 435 -12.93 -3.15 18.25
N ARG A 436 -12.58 -2.13 17.46
CA ARG A 436 -11.82 -0.94 17.89
C ARG A 436 -12.52 -0.20 19.06
N LYS A 437 -11.94 -0.24 20.28
CA LYS A 437 -12.08 0.66 21.46
C LYS A 437 -11.79 -0.04 22.81
N THR A 438 -10.71 -0.81 22.92
CA THR A 438 -10.22 -1.27 24.24
C THR A 438 -9.03 -0.42 24.67
N LYS A 439 -8.93 -0.08 25.97
CA LYS A 439 -7.79 0.67 26.54
C LYS A 439 -6.47 -0.08 26.35
N GLU A 440 -6.54 -1.40 26.26
CA GLU A 440 -5.47 -2.30 25.88
C GLU A 440 -5.65 -2.65 24.40
N SER A 441 -4.57 -2.61 23.61
CA SER A 441 -4.56 -3.18 22.25
C SER A 441 -4.03 -4.59 22.38
N PRO A 442 -4.89 -5.61 22.66
CA PRO A 442 -4.41 -6.97 22.80
C PRO A 442 -3.79 -7.43 21.47
N ASN A 443 -2.81 -8.31 21.56
CA ASN A 443 -2.24 -8.98 20.40
C ASN A 443 -3.32 -9.77 19.66
N TRP A 444 -3.15 -9.92 18.36
CA TRP A 444 -4.13 -10.55 17.47
C TRP A 444 -3.46 -11.07 16.19
N ASP A 445 -4.01 -12.15 15.67
CA ASP A 445 -3.55 -12.81 14.45
C ASP A 445 -4.38 -12.38 13.24
N VAL A 446 -3.79 -12.45 12.05
CA VAL A 446 -4.56 -12.30 10.81
C VAL A 446 -5.28 -13.62 10.56
N THR A 447 -6.56 -13.66 10.88
CA THR A 447 -7.37 -14.88 10.80
C THR A 447 -8.26 -14.91 9.57
N PHE A 448 -8.67 -16.12 9.22
CA PHE A 448 -9.86 -16.39 8.41
C PHE A 448 -10.59 -17.56 9.08
N THR A 449 -11.79 -17.30 9.58
CA THR A 449 -12.51 -18.21 10.46
C THR A 449 -13.77 -18.73 9.78
N VAL A 450 -13.98 -20.05 9.86
CA VAL A 450 -15.21 -20.72 9.44
C VAL A 450 -15.82 -21.39 10.65
N GLU A 451 -16.99 -20.93 11.06
CA GLU A 451 -17.86 -21.51 12.07
C GLU A 451 -19.04 -22.19 11.35
N ARG A 452 -19.60 -23.25 11.92
CA ARG A 452 -20.65 -24.04 11.27
C ARG A 452 -21.82 -24.33 12.20
#